data_AF-A0A1B8ZJP4-F1
#
_entry.id   AF-A0A1B8ZJP4-F1
#
_cell.length_a   1.000
_cell.length_b   1.000
_cell.length_c   1.000
_cell.angle_alpha   90.00
_cell.angle_beta   90.00
_cell.angle_gamma   90.00
#
_symmetry.space_group_name_H-M   'P 1'
#
loop_
_entity.id
_entity.type
_entity.pdbx_description
1 polymer ?
#
loop_
_entity_poly.entity_id
_entity_poly.type
_entity_poly.pdbx_seq_one_letter_code
_entity_poly.pdbx_strand_id
1 'polypeptide(L)'
;MSVDVERNGVNLINRYLALLFFIFLFYSVFIIVFFGDMFVSIFLMIITFFWLILIAVNKKTNHMEKIPKTFDTCIFVLLTFIVSFFNTYTYKNAGVEYFYFCLLFAVPFFFNYKKDSFFIFFIVFIISINFIGCIYFDFDFLPRSTYLKETDLNTIRLWNILFAISSFLMDVIFITQKDMLIRGLMVDTKRKDSKIRDLVKTNAELMKHQMLSNYITEDDIQEIVWLAENNSPLFFEKFQMFFPHFFPDILEISPKLIHSELHYCALMKLDFDTKKIAQCTNNSVRAVESKKYRIRKKLSIPSEVNINSFIIKI
;
A
#
# COMPACT_ATOMS: atom_id res chain seq x y z
N MET A 1 -6.30 -5.32 12.68
CA MET A 1 -6.06 -6.15 11.47
C MET A 1 -5.10 -5.49 10.47
N SER A 2 -5.41 -4.35 9.83
CA SER A 2 -4.48 -3.71 8.88
C SER A 2 -3.19 -3.22 9.57
N VAL A 3 -3.33 -2.64 10.77
CA VAL A 3 -2.21 -2.19 11.61
C VAL A 3 -1.33 -3.36 12.08
N ASP A 4 -1.96 -4.49 12.47
CA ASP A 4 -1.22 -5.67 12.94
C ASP A 4 -0.40 -6.32 11.84
N VAL A 5 -0.90 -6.32 10.61
CA VAL A 5 -0.16 -6.91 9.49
C VAL A 5 0.96 -5.98 8.99
N GLU A 6 0.75 -4.66 8.99
CA GLU A 6 1.83 -3.72 8.69
C GLU A 6 2.96 -3.83 9.73
N ARG A 7 2.59 -3.97 11.01
CA ARG A 7 3.53 -4.28 12.10
C ARG A 7 4.25 -5.62 11.90
N ASN A 8 3.54 -6.66 11.46
CA ASN A 8 4.15 -7.95 11.15
C ASN A 8 5.12 -7.89 9.96
N GLY A 9 4.82 -7.07 8.95
CA GLY A 9 5.71 -6.82 7.81
C GLY A 9 7.01 -6.12 8.24
N VAL A 10 6.92 -5.06 9.05
CA VAL A 10 8.10 -4.37 9.60
C VAL A 10 8.92 -5.30 10.50
N ASN A 11 8.26 -6.09 11.34
CA ASN A 11 8.93 -7.09 12.17
C ASN A 11 9.66 -8.14 11.32
N LEU A 12 9.07 -8.57 10.19
CA LEU A 12 9.70 -9.54 9.30
C LEU A 12 10.99 -8.98 8.69
N ILE A 13 10.98 -7.73 8.23
CA ILE A 13 12.17 -7.04 7.71
C ILE A 13 13.22 -6.90 8.82
N ASN A 14 12.84 -6.46 10.01
CA ASN A 14 13.78 -6.29 11.12
C ASN A 14 14.46 -7.60 11.54
N ARG A 15 13.73 -8.72 11.51
CA ARG A 15 14.31 -10.05 11.76
C ARG A 15 15.31 -10.45 10.67
N TYR A 16 15.01 -10.15 9.41
CA TYR A 16 15.94 -10.42 8.31
C TYR A 16 17.23 -9.60 8.47
N LEU A 17 17.11 -8.30 8.76
CA LEU A 17 18.25 -7.42 9.01
C LEU A 17 19.06 -7.85 10.25
N ALA A 18 18.40 -8.35 11.30
CA ALA A 18 19.08 -8.87 12.48
C ALA A 18 19.88 -10.14 12.18
N LEU A 19 19.38 -11.01 11.31
CA LEU A 19 20.12 -12.20 10.88
C LEU A 19 21.30 -11.83 9.97
N LEU A 20 21.13 -10.85 9.07
CA LEU A 20 22.26 -10.28 8.33
C LEU A 20 23.33 -9.72 9.28
N PHE A 21 22.93 -9.00 10.33
CA PHE A 21 23.85 -8.54 11.37
C PHE A 21 24.68 -9.68 11.95
N PHE A 22 24.04 -10.78 12.39
CA PHE A 22 24.76 -11.91 12.98
C PHE A 22 25.65 -12.64 11.96
N ILE A 23 25.21 -12.79 10.71
CA ILE A 23 26.01 -13.41 9.65
C ILE A 23 27.28 -12.60 9.38
N PHE A 24 27.15 -11.29 9.17
CA PHE A 24 28.29 -10.41 8.90
C PHE A 24 29.22 -10.29 10.11
N LEU A 25 28.67 -10.28 11.34
CA LEU A 25 29.47 -10.25 12.56
C LEU A 25 30.28 -11.52 12.72
N PHE A 26 29.64 -12.68 12.54
CA PHE A 26 30.31 -13.96 12.57
C PHE A 26 31.41 -14.04 11.50
N TYR A 27 31.12 -13.59 10.28
CA TYR A 27 32.09 -13.59 9.19
C TYR A 27 33.27 -12.65 9.46
N SER A 28 33.03 -11.47 10.05
CA SER A 28 34.08 -10.52 10.47
C SER A 28 35.03 -11.15 11.52
N VAL A 29 34.47 -11.83 12.54
CA VAL A 29 35.25 -12.53 13.57
C VAL A 29 35.99 -13.74 13.00
N PHE A 30 35.34 -14.48 12.10
CA PHE A 30 35.94 -15.63 11.44
C PHE A 30 37.19 -15.22 10.63
N ILE A 31 37.10 -14.14 9.85
CA ILE A 31 38.23 -13.70 9.03
C ILE A 31 39.43 -13.29 9.88
N ILE A 32 39.21 -12.51 10.95
CA ILE A 32 40.31 -12.05 11.79
C ILE A 32 40.97 -13.19 12.58
N VAL A 33 40.18 -14.17 13.05
CA VAL A 33 40.70 -15.31 13.83
C VAL A 33 41.49 -16.29 12.96
N PHE A 34 41.00 -16.61 11.77
CA PHE A 34 41.60 -17.67 10.94
C PHE A 34 42.61 -17.16 9.91
N PHE A 35 42.46 -15.93 9.42
CA PHE A 35 43.31 -15.38 8.34
C PHE A 35 44.06 -14.11 8.74
N GLY A 36 43.72 -13.49 9.87
CA GLY A 36 44.39 -12.29 10.37
C GLY A 36 44.16 -11.02 9.54
N ASP A 37 43.23 -11.06 8.57
CA ASP A 37 42.96 -9.92 7.69
C ASP A 37 42.08 -8.88 8.42
N MET A 38 42.73 -7.92 9.07
CA MET A 38 42.06 -6.84 9.80
C MET A 38 41.26 -5.93 8.87
N PHE A 39 41.69 -5.74 7.62
CA PHE A 39 41.03 -4.80 6.71
C PHE A 39 39.63 -5.29 6.34
N VAL A 40 39.52 -6.55 5.91
CA VAL A 40 38.22 -7.17 5.58
C VAL A 40 37.33 -7.25 6.83
N SER A 41 37.91 -7.61 7.98
CA SER A 41 37.18 -7.73 9.25
C SER A 41 36.56 -6.40 9.70
N ILE A 42 37.34 -5.31 9.70
CA ILE A 42 36.86 -3.96 10.04
C ILE A 42 35.75 -3.52 9.09
N PHE A 43 35.93 -3.77 7.78
CA PHE A 43 34.94 -3.39 6.78
C PHE A 43 33.60 -4.13 6.99
N LEU A 44 33.65 -5.44 7.23
CA LEU A 44 32.46 -6.23 7.56
C LEU A 44 31.81 -5.74 8.86
N MET A 45 32.60 -5.36 9.86
CA MET A 45 32.08 -4.80 11.11
C MET A 45 31.32 -3.48 10.86
N ILE A 46 31.82 -2.60 9.98
CA ILE A 46 31.08 -1.38 9.59
C ILE A 46 29.72 -1.74 8.96
N ILE A 47 29.68 -2.75 8.09
CA ILE A 47 28.43 -3.25 7.50
C ILE A 47 27.48 -3.80 8.58
N THR A 48 27.99 -4.49 9.61
CA THR A 48 27.12 -4.95 10.73
C THR A 48 26.44 -3.78 11.44
N PHE A 49 27.18 -2.71 11.74
CA PHE A 49 26.61 -1.53 12.38
C PHE A 49 25.58 -0.83 11.47
N PHE A 50 25.80 -0.83 10.16
CA PHE A 50 24.81 -0.32 9.20
C PHE A 50 23.47 -1.07 9.32
N TRP A 51 23.48 -2.40 9.45
CA TRP A 51 22.25 -3.19 9.64
C TRP A 51 21.52 -2.84 10.94
N LEU A 52 22.24 -2.59 12.05
CA LEU A 52 21.65 -2.14 13.31
C LEU A 52 20.97 -0.77 13.18
N ILE A 53 21.60 0.16 12.46
CA ILE A 53 21.03 1.48 12.20
C ILE A 53 19.71 1.33 11.41
N LEU A 54 19.66 0.46 10.41
CA LEU A 54 18.43 0.22 9.64
C LEU A 54 17.29 -0.35 10.50
N ILE A 55 17.58 -1.27 11.41
CA ILE A 55 16.60 -1.79 12.37
C ILE A 55 16.08 -0.66 13.27
N ALA A 56 16.96 0.21 13.76
CA ALA A 56 16.59 1.34 14.59
C ALA A 56 15.71 2.35 13.84
N VAL A 57 16.05 2.65 12.59
CA VAL A 57 15.23 3.49 11.69
C VAL A 57 13.85 2.87 11.51
N ASN A 58 13.77 1.60 11.10
CA ASN A 58 12.50 0.89 10.89
C ASN A 58 11.60 0.84 12.12
N LYS A 59 12.18 0.75 13.33
CA LYS A 59 11.42 0.77 14.58
C LYS A 59 10.81 2.14 14.90
N LYS A 60 11.45 3.22 14.45
CA LYS A 60 11.03 4.61 14.70
C LYS A 60 9.96 5.08 13.70
N THR A 61 9.94 4.55 12.48
CA THR A 61 8.96 4.88 11.42
C THR A 61 7.58 4.29 11.63
N ASN A 62 7.10 4.24 12.87
CA ASN A 62 5.86 3.57 13.27
C ASN A 62 4.57 4.24 12.77
N HIS A 63 4.62 5.32 11.99
CA HIS A 63 3.36 5.91 11.52
C HIS A 63 3.26 6.59 10.15
N MET A 64 4.32 7.03 9.44
CA MET A 64 4.06 7.87 8.24
C MET A 64 4.94 7.76 7.00
N GLU A 65 6.12 7.11 6.98
CA GLU A 65 6.86 6.96 5.73
C GLU A 65 7.51 5.57 5.63
N LYS A 66 7.07 4.77 4.66
CA LYS A 66 7.81 3.57 4.26
C LYS A 66 9.17 4.02 3.76
N ILE A 67 10.23 3.29 4.12
CA ILE A 67 11.56 3.49 3.52
C ILE A 67 11.38 3.52 1.99
N PRO A 68 11.85 4.59 1.31
CA PRO A 68 11.62 4.74 -0.11
C PRO A 68 12.35 3.61 -0.85
N LYS A 69 11.73 3.05 -1.88
CA LYS A 69 12.32 1.94 -2.66
C LYS A 69 13.65 2.30 -3.30
N THR A 70 13.87 3.58 -3.60
CA THR A 70 15.17 4.10 -4.02
C THR A 70 16.29 3.79 -3.04
N PHE A 71 16.02 3.88 -1.73
CA PHE A 71 17.00 3.58 -0.69
C PHE A 71 17.39 2.10 -0.66
N ASP A 72 16.39 1.20 -0.72
CA ASP A 72 16.64 -0.24 -0.85
C ASP A 72 17.50 -0.51 -2.11
N THR A 73 17.21 0.19 -3.22
CA THR A 73 17.94 0.05 -4.50
C THR A 73 19.40 0.49 -4.35
N CYS A 74 19.65 1.62 -3.70
CA CYS A 74 21.00 2.12 -3.40
C CYS A 74 21.79 1.13 -2.55
N ILE A 75 21.16 0.47 -1.57
CA ILE A 75 21.81 -0.57 -0.76
C ILE A 75 22.25 -1.75 -1.64
N PHE A 76 21.37 -2.26 -2.52
CA PHE A 76 21.72 -3.36 -3.42
C PHE A 76 22.87 -2.99 -4.35
N VAL A 77 22.86 -1.77 -4.92
CA VAL A 77 23.95 -1.27 -5.77
C VAL A 77 25.26 -1.18 -4.98
N LEU A 78 25.23 -0.62 -3.77
CA LEU A 78 26.42 -0.52 -2.90
C LEU A 78 26.97 -1.91 -2.56
N LEU A 79 26.12 -2.84 -2.14
CA LEU A 79 26.52 -4.22 -1.86
C LEU A 79 27.10 -4.92 -3.08
N THR A 80 26.56 -4.65 -4.27
CA THR A 80 27.11 -5.18 -5.53
C THR A 80 28.55 -4.73 -5.72
N PHE A 81 28.84 -3.43 -5.58
CA PHE A 81 30.21 -2.93 -5.68
C PHE A 81 31.14 -3.45 -4.59
N ILE A 82 30.62 -3.68 -3.38
CA ILE A 82 31.37 -4.31 -2.29
C ILE A 82 31.78 -5.75 -2.65
N VAL A 83 30.87 -6.53 -3.23
CA VAL A 83 31.19 -7.88 -3.74
C VAL A 83 32.25 -7.79 -4.83
N SER A 84 32.13 -6.86 -5.78
CA SER A 84 33.16 -6.62 -6.82
C SER A 84 34.53 -6.34 -6.22
N PHE A 85 34.58 -5.43 -5.25
CA PHE A 85 35.82 -5.02 -4.58
C PHE A 85 36.49 -6.20 -3.87
N PHE A 86 35.73 -6.96 -3.06
CA PHE A 86 36.31 -8.10 -2.35
C PHE A 86 36.72 -9.24 -3.27
N ASN A 87 35.99 -9.45 -4.36
CA ASN A 87 36.37 -10.46 -5.35
C ASN A 87 37.76 -10.16 -5.95
N THR A 88 38.05 -8.89 -6.27
CA THR A 88 39.38 -8.48 -6.71
C THR A 88 40.41 -8.55 -5.57
N TYR A 89 40.04 -8.12 -4.37
CA TYR A 89 40.91 -8.13 -3.20
C TYR A 89 41.45 -9.53 -2.87
N THR A 90 40.63 -10.57 -3.08
CA THR A 90 40.97 -11.98 -2.83
C THR A 90 41.45 -12.74 -4.08
N TYR A 91 42.03 -12.05 -5.07
CA TYR A 91 42.59 -12.67 -6.29
C TYR A 91 41.58 -13.47 -7.13
N LYS A 92 40.28 -13.19 -7.05
CA LYS A 92 39.20 -13.91 -7.77
C LYS A 92 39.08 -15.42 -7.52
N ASN A 93 39.88 -15.98 -6.61
CA ASN A 93 39.93 -17.43 -6.36
C ASN A 93 39.22 -17.85 -5.07
N ALA A 94 38.78 -16.88 -4.27
CA ALA A 94 38.15 -17.12 -2.98
C ALA A 94 36.63 -17.35 -3.06
N GLY A 95 36.01 -17.38 -4.24
CA GLY A 95 34.57 -17.65 -4.37
C GLY A 95 33.66 -16.52 -3.89
N VAL A 96 34.13 -15.27 -3.91
CA VAL A 96 33.32 -14.11 -3.50
C VAL A 96 32.20 -13.84 -4.50
N GLU A 97 32.36 -14.26 -5.75
CA GLU A 97 31.37 -14.13 -6.81
C GLU A 97 30.05 -14.85 -6.50
N TYR A 98 30.03 -15.84 -5.61
CA TYR A 98 28.79 -16.52 -5.21
C TYR A 98 27.80 -15.57 -4.51
N PHE A 99 28.28 -14.51 -3.88
CA PHE A 99 27.42 -13.53 -3.20
C PHE A 99 26.61 -12.66 -4.18
N TYR A 100 26.96 -12.58 -5.47
CA TYR A 100 26.09 -11.96 -6.47
C TYR A 100 24.76 -12.70 -6.60
N PHE A 101 24.78 -14.03 -6.51
CA PHE A 101 23.56 -14.84 -6.52
C PHE A 101 22.75 -14.61 -5.25
N CYS A 102 23.40 -14.53 -4.08
CA CYS A 102 22.71 -14.17 -2.82
C CYS A 102 22.01 -12.81 -2.93
N LEU A 103 22.68 -11.80 -3.48
CA LEU A 103 22.06 -10.49 -3.72
C LEU A 103 20.86 -10.60 -4.67
N LEU A 104 20.99 -11.33 -5.78
CA LEU A 104 19.91 -11.55 -6.73
C LEU A 104 18.69 -12.22 -6.06
N PHE A 105 18.93 -13.24 -5.23
CA PHE A 105 17.88 -13.97 -4.52
C PHE A 105 17.25 -13.20 -3.36
N ALA A 106 17.91 -12.17 -2.81
CA ALA A 106 17.33 -11.31 -1.79
C ALA A 106 16.38 -10.25 -2.36
N VAL A 107 16.50 -9.87 -3.64
CA VAL A 107 15.61 -8.87 -4.32
C VAL A 107 14.10 -9.13 -4.12
N PRO A 108 13.58 -10.36 -4.28
CA PRO A 108 12.15 -10.65 -4.14
C PRO A 108 11.63 -10.40 -2.71
N PHE A 109 12.50 -10.46 -1.71
CA PHE A 109 12.13 -10.16 -0.33
C PHE A 109 11.88 -8.66 -0.12
N PHE A 110 12.70 -7.79 -0.69
CA PHE A 110 12.57 -6.35 -0.50
C PHE A 110 11.60 -5.68 -1.48
N PHE A 111 11.46 -6.20 -2.70
CA PHE A 111 10.66 -5.57 -3.75
C PHE A 111 9.37 -6.35 -4.05
N ASN A 112 8.39 -5.65 -4.64
CA ASN A 112 7.18 -6.28 -5.16
C ASN A 112 7.24 -6.33 -6.69
N TYR A 113 7.28 -7.53 -7.27
CA TYR A 113 7.41 -7.74 -8.72
C TYR A 113 6.41 -6.96 -9.58
N LYS A 114 5.16 -6.79 -9.11
CA LYS A 114 4.13 -6.10 -9.89
C LYS A 114 4.25 -4.59 -9.82
N LYS A 115 4.75 -4.05 -8.71
CA LYS A 115 4.77 -2.60 -8.45
C LYS A 115 6.14 -1.98 -8.73
N ASP A 116 7.20 -2.72 -8.44
CA ASP A 116 8.57 -2.22 -8.38
C ASP A 116 9.43 -2.80 -9.53
N SER A 117 8.82 -3.20 -10.64
CA SER A 117 9.48 -3.90 -11.75
C SER A 117 10.66 -3.12 -12.32
N PHE A 118 10.56 -1.79 -12.42
CA PHE A 118 11.64 -0.92 -12.87
C PHE A 118 12.88 -1.01 -11.97
N PHE A 119 12.69 -0.90 -10.64
CA PHE A 119 13.79 -1.00 -9.67
C PHE A 119 14.44 -2.39 -9.70
N ILE A 120 13.62 -3.44 -9.81
CA ILE A 120 14.10 -4.82 -9.91
C ILE A 120 14.96 -4.99 -11.16
N PHE A 121 14.47 -4.56 -12.32
CA PHE A 121 15.22 -4.65 -13.57
C PHE A 121 16.55 -3.89 -13.49
N PHE A 122 16.53 -2.68 -12.91
CA PHE A 122 17.73 -1.89 -12.68
C PHE A 122 18.76 -2.60 -11.79
N ILE A 123 18.33 -3.17 -10.64
CA ILE A 123 19.22 -3.93 -9.75
C ILE A 123 19.80 -5.15 -10.46
N VAL A 124 18.95 -5.94 -11.12
CA VAL A 124 19.38 -7.15 -11.85
C VAL A 124 20.40 -6.79 -12.93
N PHE A 125 20.17 -5.70 -13.66
CA PHE A 125 21.09 -5.19 -14.68
C PHE A 125 22.44 -4.80 -14.07
N ILE A 126 22.45 -4.03 -12.98
CA ILE A 126 23.69 -3.62 -12.29
C ILE A 126 24.47 -4.81 -11.73
N ILE A 127 23.79 -5.77 -11.10
CA ILE A 127 24.39 -7.02 -10.62
C ILE A 127 25.00 -7.79 -11.78
N SER A 128 24.27 -7.95 -12.88
CA SER A 128 24.72 -8.70 -14.06
C SER A 128 25.95 -8.07 -14.71
N ILE A 129 25.95 -6.74 -14.90
CA ILE A 129 27.09 -6.01 -15.46
C ILE A 129 28.32 -6.14 -14.55
N ASN A 130 28.16 -5.98 -13.24
CA ASN A 130 29.30 -6.11 -12.31
C ASN A 130 29.85 -7.54 -12.28
N PHE A 131 28.97 -8.54 -12.28
CA PHE A 131 29.37 -9.95 -12.33
C PHE A 131 30.19 -10.25 -13.59
N ILE A 132 29.68 -9.86 -14.76
CA ILE A 132 30.39 -10.00 -16.05
C ILE A 132 31.71 -9.21 -16.00
N GLY A 133 31.67 -7.98 -15.49
CA GLY A 133 32.83 -7.12 -15.31
C GLY A 133 33.94 -7.80 -14.51
N CYS A 134 33.60 -8.39 -13.36
CA CYS A 134 34.54 -9.12 -12.51
C CYS A 134 35.13 -10.38 -13.15
N ILE A 135 34.37 -11.06 -14.01
CA ILE A 135 34.87 -12.25 -14.72
C ILE A 135 35.91 -11.84 -15.77
N TYR A 136 35.60 -10.85 -16.60
CA TYR A 136 36.40 -10.54 -17.80
C TYR A 136 37.47 -9.46 -17.59
N PHE A 137 37.28 -8.53 -16.64
CA PHE A 137 38.23 -7.46 -16.40
C PHE A 137 39.04 -7.70 -15.13
N ASP A 138 40.37 -7.60 -15.25
CA ASP A 138 41.26 -7.53 -14.10
C ASP A 138 41.35 -6.08 -13.62
N PHE A 139 40.77 -5.81 -12.45
CA PHE A 139 40.75 -4.49 -11.84
C PHE A 139 42.08 -4.23 -11.12
N ASP A 140 43.17 -4.08 -11.89
CA ASP A 140 44.53 -3.91 -11.35
C ASP A 140 44.74 -2.64 -10.54
N PHE A 141 43.82 -1.67 -10.62
CA PHE A 141 43.83 -0.48 -9.79
C PHE A 141 43.42 -0.75 -8.33
N LEU A 142 42.78 -1.88 -8.04
CA LEU A 142 42.33 -2.23 -6.69
C LEU A 142 43.44 -2.97 -5.91
N PRO A 143 43.55 -2.72 -4.60
CA PRO A 143 44.52 -3.42 -3.76
C PRO A 143 44.19 -4.90 -3.67
N ARG A 144 45.23 -5.74 -3.63
CA ARG A 144 45.11 -7.18 -3.38
C ARG A 144 45.62 -7.49 -1.97
N SER A 145 45.02 -8.48 -1.30
CA SER A 145 45.41 -8.81 0.06
C SER A 145 46.83 -9.34 0.11
N THR A 146 47.67 -8.77 0.96
CA THR A 146 49.01 -9.30 1.25
C THR A 146 48.99 -10.38 2.33
N TYR A 147 47.85 -10.60 2.99
CA TYR A 147 47.69 -11.52 4.10
C TYR A 147 47.30 -12.93 3.66
N LEU A 148 46.66 -13.07 2.49
CA LEU A 148 46.11 -14.32 2.00
C LEU A 148 47.14 -15.13 1.20
N LYS A 149 47.50 -16.32 1.68
CA LYS A 149 48.30 -17.28 0.92
C LYS A 149 47.40 -18.14 0.02
N GLU A 150 47.97 -18.75 -1.02
CA GLU A 150 47.21 -19.64 -1.92
C GLU A 150 46.52 -20.82 -1.20
N THR A 151 47.15 -21.35 -0.14
CA THR A 151 46.56 -22.39 0.70
C THR A 151 45.27 -21.92 1.38
N ASP A 152 45.24 -20.65 1.78
CA ASP A 152 44.13 -20.06 2.53
C ASP A 152 42.94 -19.78 1.59
N LEU A 153 43.21 -19.44 0.33
CA LEU A 153 42.17 -19.15 -0.67
C LEU A 153 41.22 -20.34 -0.91
N ASN A 154 41.74 -21.58 -0.92
CA ASN A 154 40.90 -22.78 -1.04
C ASN A 154 39.98 -22.95 0.17
N THR A 155 40.50 -22.72 1.37
CA THR A 155 39.70 -22.78 2.60
C THR A 155 38.65 -21.68 2.63
N ILE A 156 39.02 -20.45 2.29
CA ILE A 156 38.08 -19.31 2.20
C ILE A 156 36.99 -19.59 1.17
N ARG A 157 37.34 -20.17 0.02
CA ARG A 157 36.37 -20.55 -1.01
C ARG A 157 35.32 -21.53 -0.50
N LEU A 158 35.73 -22.57 0.22
CA LEU A 158 34.79 -23.51 0.82
C LEU A 158 33.86 -22.83 1.82
N TRP A 159 34.39 -21.96 2.68
CA TRP A 159 33.57 -21.18 3.61
C TRP A 159 32.61 -20.24 2.89
N ASN A 160 33.06 -19.53 1.85
CA ASN A 160 32.20 -18.66 1.05
C ASN A 160 31.06 -19.41 0.37
N ILE A 161 31.31 -20.61 -0.15
CA ILE A 161 30.26 -21.49 -0.67
C ILE A 161 29.25 -21.83 0.43
N LEU A 162 29.72 -22.24 1.62
CA LEU A 162 28.86 -22.58 2.74
C LEU A 162 28.02 -21.37 3.20
N PHE A 163 28.62 -20.19 3.30
CA PHE A 163 27.91 -18.94 3.63
C PHE A 163 26.89 -18.54 2.56
N ALA A 164 27.24 -18.67 1.28
CA ALA A 164 26.34 -18.35 0.19
C ALA A 164 25.11 -19.28 0.19
N ILE A 165 25.30 -20.58 0.40
CA ILE A 165 24.20 -21.56 0.55
C ILE A 165 23.35 -21.22 1.77
N SER A 166 23.98 -20.94 2.92
CA SER A 166 23.24 -20.55 4.13
C SER A 166 22.41 -19.29 3.92
N SER A 167 22.97 -18.27 3.25
CA SER A 167 22.27 -17.02 2.91
C SER A 167 21.10 -17.28 1.98
N PHE A 168 21.30 -18.10 0.94
CA PHE A 168 20.24 -18.46 -0.01
C PHE A 168 19.07 -19.17 0.69
N LEU A 169 19.34 -20.14 1.56
CA LEU A 169 18.28 -20.81 2.34
C LEU A 169 17.54 -19.83 3.26
N MET A 170 18.27 -18.92 3.87
CA MET A 170 17.72 -17.80 4.65
C MET A 170 16.75 -16.96 3.81
N ASP A 171 17.16 -16.53 2.62
CA ASP A 171 16.33 -15.72 1.71
C ASP A 171 15.04 -16.45 1.36
N VAL A 172 15.11 -17.75 1.01
CA VAL A 172 13.92 -18.56 0.70
C VAL A 172 12.94 -18.62 1.89
N ILE A 173 13.43 -18.81 3.12
CA ILE A 173 12.59 -18.83 4.32
C ILE A 173 11.88 -17.48 4.51
N PHE A 174 12.57 -16.36 4.33
CA PHE A 174 11.99 -15.05 4.53
C PHE A 174 11.03 -14.63 3.39
N ILE A 175 11.32 -15.02 2.15
CA ILE A 175 10.42 -14.83 1.01
C ILE A 175 9.11 -15.60 1.24
N THR A 176 9.18 -16.87 1.65
CA THR A 176 7.97 -17.66 1.91
C THR A 176 7.12 -17.07 3.05
N GLN A 177 7.75 -16.58 4.11
CA GLN A 177 7.04 -15.90 5.20
C GLN A 177 6.38 -14.59 4.73
N LYS A 178 7.05 -13.81 3.89
CA LYS A 178 6.48 -12.61 3.26
C LYS A 178 5.26 -12.97 2.40
N ASP A 179 5.36 -14.02 1.60
CA ASP A 179 4.26 -14.47 0.74
C ASP A 179 3.04 -14.93 1.55
N MET A 180 3.25 -15.62 2.67
CA MET A 180 2.17 -16.00 3.59
C MET A 180 1.45 -14.77 4.15
N LEU A 181 2.19 -13.75 4.59
CA LEU A 181 1.61 -12.49 5.07
C LEU A 181 0.78 -11.80 3.99
N ILE A 182 1.30 -11.72 2.76
CA ILE A 182 0.60 -11.11 1.61
C ILE A 182 -0.67 -11.88 1.26
N ARG A 183 -0.62 -13.22 1.24
CA ARG A 183 -1.80 -14.05 0.97
C ARG A 183 -2.88 -13.86 2.03
N GLY A 184 -2.50 -13.78 3.31
CA GLY A 184 -3.43 -13.47 4.41
C GLY A 184 -4.16 -12.15 4.18
N LEU A 185 -3.42 -11.09 3.82
CA LEU A 185 -4.01 -9.78 3.48
C LEU A 185 -4.99 -9.84 2.31
N MET A 186 -4.64 -10.59 1.26
CA MET A 186 -5.49 -10.73 0.08
C MET A 186 -6.82 -11.41 0.44
N VAL A 187 -6.78 -12.44 1.28
CA VAL A 187 -7.98 -13.15 1.76
C VAL A 187 -8.84 -12.22 2.62
N ASP A 188 -8.25 -11.50 3.57
CA ASP A 188 -8.97 -10.56 4.43
C ASP A 188 -9.63 -9.44 3.63
N THR A 189 -8.94 -8.92 2.61
CA THR A 189 -9.47 -7.87 1.73
C THR A 189 -10.66 -8.40 0.95
N LYS A 190 -10.55 -9.58 0.34
CA LYS A 190 -11.66 -10.23 -0.38
C LYS A 190 -12.88 -10.47 0.52
N ARG A 191 -12.66 -10.87 1.78
CA ARG A 191 -13.73 -11.08 2.78
C ARG A 191 -14.41 -9.77 3.17
N LYS A 192 -13.66 -8.67 3.28
CA LYS A 192 -14.26 -7.34 3.52
C LYS A 192 -15.07 -6.89 2.31
N ASP A 193 -14.55 -7.06 1.10
CA ASP A 193 -15.25 -6.70 -0.12
C ASP A 193 -16.54 -7.52 -0.30
N SER A 194 -16.55 -8.80 0.06
CA SER A 194 -17.78 -9.61 0.03
C SER A 194 -18.81 -9.11 1.04
N LYS A 195 -18.40 -8.82 2.28
CA LYS A 195 -19.30 -8.24 3.30
C LYS A 195 -19.89 -6.90 2.85
N ILE A 196 -19.09 -6.04 2.20
CA ILE A 196 -19.57 -4.77 1.67
C ILE A 196 -20.62 -5.02 0.57
N ARG A 197 -20.37 -5.96 -0.35
CA ARG A 197 -21.36 -6.31 -1.39
C ARG A 197 -22.67 -6.83 -0.77
N ASP A 198 -22.59 -7.70 0.23
CA ASP A 198 -23.77 -8.26 0.89
C ASP A 198 -24.57 -7.16 1.61
N LEU A 199 -23.89 -6.27 2.35
CA LEU A 199 -24.53 -5.12 3.01
C LEU A 199 -25.20 -4.17 2.02
N VAL A 200 -24.56 -3.89 0.88
CA VAL A 200 -25.15 -3.05 -0.19
C VAL A 200 -26.42 -3.71 -0.74
N LYS A 201 -26.40 -5.03 -0.94
CA LYS A 201 -27.57 -5.78 -1.41
C LYS A 201 -28.72 -5.73 -0.40
N THR A 202 -28.43 -5.99 0.88
CA THR A 202 -29.44 -5.92 1.95
C THR A 202 -30.02 -4.51 2.08
N ASN A 203 -29.19 -3.47 1.98
CA ASN A 203 -29.68 -2.09 2.01
C ASN A 203 -30.61 -1.77 0.81
N ALA A 204 -30.31 -2.28 -0.38
CA ALA A 204 -31.18 -2.12 -1.55
C ALA A 204 -32.53 -2.85 -1.37
N GLU A 205 -32.52 -4.06 -0.81
CA GLU A 205 -33.74 -4.82 -0.49
C GLU A 205 -34.59 -4.13 0.59
N LEU A 206 -33.95 -3.59 1.63
CA LEU A 206 -34.64 -2.81 2.68
C LEU A 206 -35.26 -1.54 2.10
N MET A 207 -34.56 -0.83 1.22
CA MET A 207 -35.11 0.35 0.53
C MET A 207 -36.35 -0.02 -0.30
N LYS A 208 -36.31 -1.16 -1.02
CA LYS A 208 -37.47 -1.68 -1.75
C LYS A 208 -38.64 -2.03 -0.82
N HIS A 209 -38.36 -2.68 0.32
CA HIS A 209 -39.38 -2.98 1.32
C HIS A 209 -40.01 -1.73 1.95
N GLN A 210 -39.22 -0.69 2.22
CA GLN A 210 -39.72 0.60 2.71
C GLN A 210 -40.62 1.31 1.68
N MET A 211 -40.28 1.21 0.40
CA MET A 211 -41.13 1.72 -0.68
C MET A 211 -42.47 0.97 -0.75
N LEU A 212 -42.43 -0.37 -0.65
CA LEU A 212 -43.63 -1.21 -0.68
C LEU A 212 -44.52 -1.04 0.56
N SER A 213 -43.95 -0.83 1.76
CA SER A 213 -44.73 -0.64 2.99
C SER A 213 -45.55 0.66 2.99
N ASN A 214 -45.21 1.62 2.14
CA ASN A 214 -45.93 2.89 2.01
C ASN A 214 -47.09 2.85 0.98
N TYR A 215 -47.57 1.66 0.56
CA TYR A 215 -48.63 1.53 -0.46
C TYR A 215 -48.26 2.16 -1.82
N ILE A 216 -46.96 2.26 -2.13
CA ILE A 216 -46.46 2.82 -3.39
C ILE A 216 -46.16 1.66 -4.35
N THR A 217 -46.91 1.58 -5.44
CA THR A 217 -46.68 0.58 -6.50
C THR A 217 -45.47 0.98 -7.38
N GLU A 218 -44.92 0.06 -8.17
CA GLU A 218 -43.79 0.39 -9.06
C GLU A 218 -44.19 1.44 -10.12
N ASP A 219 -45.45 1.41 -10.57
CA ASP A 219 -46.05 2.40 -11.46
C ASP A 219 -46.13 3.80 -10.83
N ASP A 220 -46.42 3.87 -9.54
CA ASP A 220 -46.49 5.13 -8.78
C ASP A 220 -45.11 5.81 -8.67
N ILE A 221 -44.05 5.01 -8.52
CA ILE A 221 -42.66 5.49 -8.49
C ILE A 221 -42.26 6.04 -9.87
N GLN A 222 -42.65 5.36 -10.94
CA GLN A 222 -42.39 5.86 -12.30
C GLN A 222 -43.16 7.16 -12.56
N GLU A 223 -44.41 7.24 -12.11
CA GLU A 223 -45.23 8.44 -12.25
C GLU A 223 -44.62 9.64 -11.52
N ILE A 224 -44.23 9.48 -10.24
CA ILE A 224 -43.67 10.60 -9.47
C ILE A 224 -42.32 11.07 -10.02
N VAL A 225 -41.47 10.15 -10.48
CA VAL A 225 -40.19 10.47 -11.12
C VAL A 225 -40.42 11.20 -12.45
N TRP A 226 -41.36 10.72 -13.27
CA TRP A 226 -41.72 11.36 -14.53
C TRP A 226 -42.28 12.78 -14.31
N LEU A 227 -43.11 12.98 -13.29
CA LEU A 227 -43.62 14.31 -12.91
C LEU A 227 -42.48 15.25 -12.48
N ALA A 228 -41.49 14.74 -11.74
CA ALA A 228 -40.31 15.48 -11.31
C ALA A 228 -39.43 15.89 -12.51
N GLU A 229 -39.16 14.95 -13.42
CA GLU A 229 -38.31 15.17 -14.59
C GLU A 229 -38.89 16.21 -15.55
N ASN A 230 -40.22 16.26 -15.69
CA ASN A 230 -40.91 17.22 -16.54
C ASN A 230 -41.27 18.54 -15.84
N ASN A 231 -40.79 18.77 -14.62
CA ASN A 231 -41.11 19.96 -13.81
C ASN A 231 -42.62 20.22 -13.69
N SER A 232 -43.42 19.15 -13.59
CA SER A 232 -44.87 19.24 -13.59
C SER A 232 -45.37 19.89 -12.29
N PRO A 233 -46.38 20.79 -12.35
CA PRO A 233 -46.98 21.36 -11.15
C PRO A 233 -47.63 20.31 -10.24
N LEU A 234 -48.02 19.15 -10.80
CA LEU A 234 -48.64 18.05 -10.07
C LEU A 234 -47.64 17.25 -9.21
N PHE A 235 -46.33 17.44 -9.44
CA PHE A 235 -45.29 16.72 -8.70
C PHE A 235 -45.42 16.90 -7.19
N PHE A 236 -45.67 18.13 -6.73
CA PHE A 236 -45.66 18.44 -5.29
C PHE A 236 -46.82 17.76 -4.55
N GLU A 237 -48.03 17.80 -5.13
CA GLU A 237 -49.22 17.15 -4.58
C GLU A 237 -49.06 15.63 -4.56
N LYS A 238 -48.62 15.05 -5.69
CA LYS A 238 -48.40 13.61 -5.80
C LYS A 238 -47.31 13.14 -4.82
N PHE A 239 -46.23 13.91 -4.68
CA PHE A 239 -45.18 13.63 -3.71
C PHE A 239 -45.71 13.61 -2.28
N GLN A 240 -46.59 14.54 -1.91
CA GLN A 240 -47.17 14.58 -0.57
C GLN A 240 -48.09 13.38 -0.30
N MET A 241 -48.76 12.83 -1.32
CA MET A 241 -49.53 11.58 -1.17
C MET A 241 -48.63 10.39 -0.83
N PHE A 242 -47.43 10.33 -1.43
CA PHE A 242 -46.46 9.25 -1.23
C PHE A 242 -45.59 9.42 0.02
N PHE A 243 -45.34 10.66 0.43
CA PHE A 243 -44.53 11.01 1.59
C PHE A 243 -45.29 11.97 2.51
N PRO A 244 -46.42 11.53 3.11
CA PRO A 244 -47.33 12.42 3.86
C PRO A 244 -46.68 13.06 5.08
N HIS A 245 -45.69 12.40 5.68
CA HIS A 245 -44.98 12.88 6.86
C HIS A 245 -43.75 13.74 6.54
N PHE A 246 -43.19 13.66 5.32
CA PHE A 246 -41.92 14.30 5.00
C PHE A 246 -41.93 15.83 5.17
N PHE A 247 -42.95 16.51 4.63
CA PHE A 247 -43.05 17.97 4.78
C PHE A 247 -43.36 18.40 6.22
N PRO A 248 -44.28 17.75 6.96
CA PRO A 248 -44.41 17.96 8.41
C PRO A 248 -43.07 17.83 9.15
N ASP A 249 -42.35 16.72 8.95
CA ASP A 249 -41.13 16.39 9.68
C ASP A 249 -40.00 17.39 9.38
N ILE A 250 -39.82 17.79 8.11
CA ILE A 250 -38.79 18.76 7.74
C ILE A 250 -39.11 20.18 8.23
N LEU A 251 -40.40 20.53 8.31
CA LEU A 251 -40.86 21.81 8.83
C LEU A 251 -40.78 21.86 10.36
N GLU A 252 -40.88 20.72 11.04
CA GLU A 252 -40.60 20.62 12.48
C GLU A 252 -39.13 20.95 12.79
N ILE A 253 -38.19 20.50 11.95
CA ILE A 253 -36.76 20.83 12.07
C ILE A 253 -36.50 22.31 11.77
N SER A 254 -37.10 22.85 10.70
CA SER A 254 -36.92 24.25 10.31
C SER A 254 -38.20 24.83 9.69
N PRO A 255 -39.02 25.56 10.45
CA PRO A 255 -40.26 26.16 9.94
C PRO A 255 -40.03 27.34 8.97
N LYS A 256 -38.76 27.77 8.79
CA LYS A 256 -38.36 28.88 7.91
C LYS A 256 -38.13 28.47 6.45
N LEU A 257 -38.37 27.19 6.11
CA LEU A 257 -38.26 26.70 4.74
C LEU A 257 -39.43 27.21 3.90
N ILE A 258 -39.13 27.75 2.71
CA ILE A 258 -40.16 28.20 1.77
C ILE A 258 -40.52 27.09 0.78
N HIS A 259 -41.67 27.19 0.12
CA HIS A 259 -42.17 26.19 -0.84
C HIS A 259 -41.11 25.79 -1.90
N SER A 260 -40.39 26.76 -2.47
CA SER A 260 -39.35 26.49 -3.46
C SER A 260 -38.12 25.75 -2.91
N GLU A 261 -37.92 25.74 -1.59
CA GLU A 261 -36.87 24.96 -0.92
C GLU A 261 -37.40 23.56 -0.57
N LEU A 262 -38.65 23.46 -0.11
CA LEU A 262 -39.33 22.18 0.11
C LEU A 262 -39.36 21.34 -1.18
N HIS A 263 -39.60 21.97 -2.34
CA HIS A 263 -39.53 21.30 -3.64
C HIS A 263 -38.13 20.69 -3.90
N TYR A 264 -37.05 21.40 -3.56
CA TYR A 264 -35.69 20.86 -3.69
C TYR A 264 -35.43 19.73 -2.69
N CYS A 265 -35.98 19.82 -1.48
CA CYS A 265 -35.91 18.74 -0.49
C CYS A 265 -36.63 17.49 -0.99
N ALA A 266 -37.80 17.63 -1.63
CA ALA A 266 -38.53 16.53 -2.24
C ALA A 266 -37.70 15.84 -3.35
N LEU A 267 -37.06 16.62 -4.24
CA LEU A 267 -36.16 16.06 -5.25
C LEU A 267 -34.95 15.34 -4.63
N MET A 268 -34.40 15.86 -3.53
CA MET A 268 -33.32 15.18 -2.78
C MET A 268 -33.81 13.90 -2.09
N LYS A 269 -35.06 13.86 -1.61
CA LYS A 269 -35.68 12.67 -0.99
C LYS A 269 -35.88 11.54 -2.00
N LEU A 270 -36.09 11.88 -3.28
CA LEU A 270 -36.07 10.94 -4.42
C LEU A 270 -34.65 10.57 -4.89
N ASP A 271 -33.62 10.92 -4.13
CA ASP A 271 -32.20 10.67 -4.41
C ASP A 271 -31.68 11.30 -5.71
N PHE A 272 -32.27 12.42 -6.15
CA PHE A 272 -31.74 13.13 -7.31
C PHE A 272 -30.42 13.84 -6.97
N ASP A 273 -29.41 13.61 -7.80
CA ASP A 273 -28.13 14.30 -7.68
C ASP A 273 -28.25 15.78 -8.11
N THR A 274 -27.22 16.56 -7.82
CA THR A 274 -27.24 18.01 -8.12
C THR A 274 -27.39 18.30 -9.62
N LYS A 275 -26.89 17.42 -10.50
CA LYS A 275 -26.99 17.58 -11.96
C LYS A 275 -28.42 17.30 -12.43
N LYS A 276 -29.05 16.25 -11.91
CA LYS A 276 -30.41 15.86 -12.23
C LYS A 276 -31.40 16.90 -11.74
N ILE A 277 -31.26 17.41 -10.50
CA ILE A 277 -32.08 18.52 -9.99
C ILE A 277 -31.96 19.77 -10.89
N ALA A 278 -30.77 20.06 -11.39
CA ALA A 278 -30.54 21.20 -12.29
C ALA A 278 -31.33 21.03 -13.60
N GLN A 279 -31.33 19.82 -14.17
CA GLN A 279 -32.13 19.48 -15.35
C GLN A 279 -33.64 19.58 -15.07
N CYS A 280 -34.12 18.94 -14.00
CA CYS A 280 -35.55 18.94 -13.65
C CYS A 280 -36.08 20.36 -13.39
N THR A 281 -35.29 21.23 -12.77
CA THR A 281 -35.74 22.58 -12.41
C THR A 281 -35.37 23.66 -13.42
N ASN A 282 -34.80 23.28 -14.58
CA ASN A 282 -34.27 24.21 -15.59
C ASN A 282 -33.34 25.28 -15.00
N ASN A 283 -32.48 24.88 -14.06
CA ASN A 283 -31.50 25.75 -13.42
C ASN A 283 -30.08 25.32 -13.75
N SER A 284 -29.11 26.21 -13.53
CA SER A 284 -27.70 25.82 -13.59
C SER A 284 -27.32 24.99 -12.36
N VAL A 285 -26.34 24.08 -12.52
CA VAL A 285 -25.78 23.29 -11.40
C VAL A 285 -25.34 24.20 -10.24
N ARG A 286 -24.70 25.34 -10.54
CA ARG A 286 -24.28 26.34 -9.55
C ARG A 286 -25.45 26.95 -8.77
N ALA A 287 -26.58 27.20 -9.45
CA ALA A 287 -27.78 27.72 -8.80
C ALA A 287 -28.38 26.68 -7.83
N VAL A 288 -28.38 25.40 -8.21
CA VAL A 288 -28.82 24.29 -7.37
C VAL A 288 -27.90 24.13 -6.15
N GLU A 289 -26.58 24.17 -6.32
CA GLU A 289 -25.61 24.14 -5.22
C GLU A 289 -25.83 25.29 -4.24
N SER A 290 -26.03 26.51 -4.74
CA SER A 290 -26.33 27.68 -3.93
C SER A 290 -27.64 27.53 -3.15
N LYS A 291 -28.64 26.85 -3.72
CA LYS A 291 -29.90 26.56 -3.03
C LYS A 291 -29.75 25.46 -1.98
N LYS A 292 -29.02 24.37 -2.29
CA LYS A 292 -28.66 23.33 -1.31
C LYS A 292 -27.86 23.92 -0.14
N TYR A 293 -26.97 24.87 -0.38
CA TYR A 293 -26.23 25.56 0.69
C TYR A 293 -27.16 26.37 1.62
N ARG A 294 -28.14 27.08 1.06
CA ARG A 294 -29.15 27.81 1.86
C ARG A 294 -30.00 26.84 2.69
N ILE A 295 -30.45 25.74 2.10
CA ILE A 295 -31.20 24.69 2.80
C ILE A 295 -30.35 24.09 3.93
N ARG A 296 -29.08 23.76 3.65
CA ARG A 296 -28.11 23.26 4.65
C ARG A 296 -28.02 24.19 5.85
N LYS A 297 -27.90 25.50 5.62
CA LYS A 297 -27.81 26.51 6.69
C LYS A 297 -29.09 26.61 7.50
N LYS A 298 -30.26 26.54 6.86
CA LYS A 298 -31.56 26.58 7.56
C LYS A 298 -31.81 25.33 8.41
N LEU A 299 -31.41 24.16 7.91
CA LEU A 299 -31.52 22.88 8.62
C LEU A 299 -30.36 22.61 9.60
N SER A 300 -29.41 23.54 9.75
CA SER A 300 -28.24 23.41 10.63
C SER A 300 -27.42 22.12 10.41
N ILE A 301 -27.30 21.68 9.15
CA ILE A 301 -26.58 20.44 8.81
C ILE A 301 -25.06 20.71 8.79
N PRO A 302 -24.23 19.92 9.50
CA PRO A 302 -22.77 20.04 9.50
C PRO A 302 -22.13 19.84 8.12
N SER A 303 -20.95 20.43 7.92
CA SER A 303 -20.25 20.40 6.63
C SER A 303 -19.77 19.01 6.24
N GLU A 304 -19.49 18.15 7.22
CA GLU A 304 -19.04 16.77 7.05
C GLU A 304 -20.18 15.85 6.58
N VAL A 305 -21.43 16.28 6.73
CA VAL A 305 -22.62 15.50 6.41
C VAL A 305 -23.12 15.84 5.00
N ASN A 306 -23.31 14.81 4.18
CA ASN A 306 -23.93 14.94 2.88
C ASN A 306 -25.42 15.31 3.05
N ILE A 307 -25.84 16.43 2.45
CA ILE A 307 -27.21 16.94 2.57
C ILE A 307 -28.24 15.98 1.98
N ASN A 308 -27.96 15.34 0.84
CA ASN A 308 -28.88 14.36 0.24
C ASN A 308 -29.11 13.20 1.22
N SER A 309 -28.02 12.65 1.77
CA SER A 309 -28.09 11.55 2.75
C SER A 309 -28.80 11.94 4.05
N PHE A 310 -28.76 13.22 4.45
CA PHE A 310 -29.52 13.73 5.59
C PHE A 310 -31.01 13.78 5.26
N ILE A 311 -31.39 14.38 4.13
CA ILE A 311 -32.79 14.54 3.71
C ILE A 311 -33.46 13.18 3.47
N ILE A 312 -32.75 12.20 2.91
CA ILE A 312 -33.30 10.86 2.68
C ILE A 312 -33.69 10.16 3.99
N LYS A 313 -33.03 10.50 5.11
CA LYS A 313 -33.29 9.91 6.44
C LYS A 313 -34.44 10.55 7.21
N ILE A 314 -34.90 11.73 6.80
CA ILE A 314 -36.12 12.36 7.33
C ILE A 314 -37.30 11.62 6.72
#